data_AF-A0A0N0U6I9-F1
#
_entry.id   AF-A0A0N0U6I9-F1
#
_cell.length_a   1.000
_cell.length_b   1.000
_cell.length_c   1.000
_cell.angle_alpha   90.00
_cell.angle_beta   90.00
_cell.angle_gamma   90.00
#
_symmetry.space_group_name_H-M   'P 1'
#
loop_
_entity.id
_entity.type
_entity.pdbx_description
1 polymer ?
#
loop_
_entity_poly.entity_id
_entity_poly.type
_entity_poly.pdbx_seq_one_letter_code
_entity_poly.pdbx_strand_id
1 'polypeptide(L)'
;MEDKYFGWDEISNGLILLDTQKTEDEHIKKIKLQSDIDHQSKIYCPHSYLILNFHETLSQRDKLRFRKYYLRKVSPNEPDVIILQDIKDLVMFLLISPISPQFVNFFHLPVVDRFLRAAILYFQYYIITWEELMKERAATMKKAPNPLAQGYRFRYAEEMQNLRCVLGREYADLILGCQDIVQYHHMTSGKKGVPSLTQSQGEKDLRIYEVLICMTHRIVWIALERKYFSLIEIELHRLFRTETYNMAEKRNISHTIQDMLLDDIQVLQGHKIQEKRKLLRNSPLIQELIYSDSDYRLLSLGIEDNSNDKRILYLKHALIVEEHKLHEVRIKVGILGENRANYDILLMPLEEKNEKQDKIQLSDKREHERIKNIKDTIQDTQISIKIQRLPPFETEPDEPDVTQDFSIKTINISPKGYKIAREKARKKWLIREIKRQAHKEIDTYSVATID
;
A
#
# COMPACT_ATOMS: atom_id res chain seq x y z
N MET A 1 -18.54 53.84 21.74
CA MET A 1 -17.50 52.83 21.45
C MET A 1 -17.88 51.65 22.32
N GLU A 2 -18.37 50.57 21.71
CA GLU A 2 -18.65 49.32 22.43
C GLU A 2 -17.38 48.48 22.42
N ASP A 3 -16.88 48.16 23.60
CA ASP A 3 -15.67 47.37 23.78
C ASP A 3 -15.95 45.92 23.37
N LYS A 4 -15.38 45.53 22.23
CA LYS A 4 -15.47 44.19 21.65
C LYS A 4 -14.33 43.34 22.19
N TYR A 5 -14.67 42.28 22.92
CA TYR A 5 -13.70 41.32 23.44
C TYR A 5 -13.48 40.18 22.45
N PHE A 6 -12.23 39.94 22.10
CA PHE A 6 -11.82 38.83 21.25
C PHE A 6 -11.13 37.76 22.10
N GLY A 7 -11.55 36.51 21.93
CA GLY A 7 -10.89 35.33 22.48
C GLY A 7 -10.15 34.56 21.39
N TRP A 8 -8.99 34.01 21.73
CA TRP A 8 -8.28 33.07 20.86
C TRP A 8 -8.84 31.67 21.06
N ASP A 9 -9.34 31.03 19.99
CA ASP A 9 -9.79 29.64 20.03
C ASP A 9 -8.69 28.70 19.52
N GLU A 10 -8.22 27.83 20.42
CA GLU A 10 -7.16 26.85 20.12
C GLU A 10 -7.63 25.75 19.18
N ILE A 11 -8.94 25.49 19.09
CA ILE A 11 -9.49 24.40 18.27
C ILE A 11 -9.56 24.81 16.80
N SER A 12 -9.92 26.06 16.53
CA SER A 12 -9.99 26.61 15.16
C SER A 12 -8.75 27.41 14.74
N ASN A 13 -7.80 27.65 15.66
CA ASN A 13 -6.62 28.49 15.45
C ASN A 13 -6.98 29.88 14.87
N GLY A 14 -7.97 30.54 15.48
CA GLY A 14 -8.44 31.86 15.06
C GLY A 14 -9.02 32.72 16.19
N LEU A 15 -9.18 34.02 15.93
CA LEU A 15 -9.80 34.98 16.84
C LEU A 15 -11.33 34.96 16.66
N ILE A 16 -12.05 34.75 17.76
CA ILE A 16 -13.51 34.77 17.80
C ILE A 16 -13.98 35.96 18.65
N LEU A 17 -15.00 36.66 18.16
CA LEU A 17 -15.65 37.76 18.87
C LEU A 17 -16.66 37.18 19.88
N LEU A 18 -16.46 37.45 21.16
CA LEU A 18 -17.36 37.02 22.23
C LEU A 18 -18.42 38.10 22.45
N ASP A 19 -19.61 37.94 21.85
CA ASP A 19 -20.74 38.84 22.08
C ASP A 19 -21.57 38.40 23.30
N THR A 20 -21.97 39.34 24.14
CA THR A 20 -22.69 39.09 25.39
C THR A 20 -24.14 38.66 25.16
N GLN A 21 -24.53 37.57 25.85
CA GLN A 21 -25.79 36.84 25.87
C GLN A 21 -27.12 37.63 25.84
N LYS A 22 -28.11 37.03 25.14
CA LYS A 22 -29.56 36.88 25.45
C LYS A 22 -30.23 36.23 24.23
N THR A 23 -31.09 35.21 24.25
CA THR A 23 -31.85 34.48 25.27
C THR A 23 -32.15 33.09 24.69
N GLU A 24 -31.74 32.04 25.39
CA GLU A 24 -32.15 30.65 25.15
C GLU A 24 -33.57 30.49 25.71
N ASP A 25 -34.58 30.18 24.87
CA ASP A 25 -35.77 29.41 25.29
C ASP A 25 -36.81 29.13 24.17
N GLU A 26 -36.70 29.69 22.96
CA GLU A 26 -37.66 29.38 21.88
C GLU A 26 -37.24 28.23 20.93
N HIS A 27 -35.98 27.78 20.97
CA HIS A 27 -35.47 26.81 19.99
C HIS A 27 -35.78 25.33 20.33
N ILE A 28 -36.20 25.01 21.55
CA ILE A 28 -36.36 23.61 21.99
C ILE A 28 -37.69 22.97 21.51
N LYS A 29 -38.65 23.75 20.98
CA LYS A 29 -39.93 23.21 20.49
C LYS A 29 -40.01 22.93 18.97
N LYS A 30 -38.99 23.29 18.17
CA LYS A 30 -38.93 22.95 16.73
C LYS A 30 -38.13 21.69 16.40
N ILE A 31 -37.49 21.05 17.39
CA ILE A 31 -36.55 19.93 17.20
C ILE A 31 -37.23 18.55 17.00
N LYS A 32 -38.58 18.46 17.00
CA LYS A 32 -39.28 17.16 16.88
C LYS A 32 -40.03 16.89 15.58
N LEU A 33 -39.88 17.70 14.54
CA LEU A 33 -40.57 17.43 13.27
C LEU A 33 -39.77 17.87 12.02
N GLN A 34 -38.50 17.46 11.91
CA GLN A 34 -37.78 17.47 10.63
C GLN A 34 -36.55 16.56 10.71
N SER A 35 -36.80 15.25 10.66
CA SER A 35 -35.84 14.27 10.19
C SER A 35 -35.74 14.36 8.66
N ASP A 36 -34.53 14.20 8.14
CA ASP A 36 -34.15 13.99 6.74
C ASP A 36 -34.17 15.19 5.80
N ILE A 37 -33.19 16.08 5.97
CA ILE A 37 -32.48 16.70 4.84
C ILE A 37 -31.00 16.80 5.23
N ASP A 38 -30.15 15.98 4.61
CA ASP A 38 -28.68 16.09 4.65
C ASP A 38 -28.27 17.53 4.34
N HIS A 39 -28.02 18.33 5.37
CA HIS A 39 -27.31 19.58 5.22
C HIS A 39 -25.85 19.24 4.93
N GLN A 40 -25.52 19.10 3.64
CA GLN A 40 -24.13 19.25 3.18
C GLN A 40 -23.68 20.63 3.65
N SER A 41 -22.96 20.66 4.77
CA SER A 41 -22.28 21.86 5.23
C SER A 41 -21.39 22.31 4.07
N LYS A 42 -21.63 23.53 3.56
CA LYS A 42 -20.81 24.18 2.52
C LYS A 42 -19.46 24.59 3.14
N ILE A 43 -18.73 23.62 3.68
CA ILE A 43 -17.33 23.78 4.06
C ILE A 43 -16.56 23.65 2.75
N TYR A 44 -15.99 24.76 2.29
CA TYR A 44 -15.12 24.78 1.13
C TYR A 44 -13.85 23.98 1.45
N CYS A 45 -13.82 22.74 0.96
CA CYS A 45 -12.66 21.85 1.02
C CYS A 45 -11.97 21.85 -0.34
N PRO A 46 -10.94 22.69 -0.56
CA PRO A 46 -10.28 22.85 -1.86
C PRO A 46 -9.58 21.58 -2.37
N HIS A 47 -9.50 20.51 -1.56
CA HIS A 47 -8.85 19.25 -1.90
C HIS A 47 -9.79 18.02 -1.79
N SER A 48 -11.11 18.23 -1.78
CA SER A 48 -12.08 17.13 -1.66
C SER A 48 -11.94 16.07 -2.76
N TYR A 49 -11.48 16.44 -3.95
CA TYR A 49 -11.21 15.51 -5.06
C TYR A 49 -10.03 14.55 -4.81
N LEU A 50 -9.20 14.81 -3.80
CA LEU A 50 -8.12 13.89 -3.40
C LEU A 50 -8.65 12.74 -2.52
N ILE A 51 -9.87 12.85 -1.99
CA ILE A 51 -10.48 11.81 -1.17
C ILE A 51 -11.05 10.71 -2.06
N LEU A 52 -10.44 9.54 -2.02
CA LEU A 52 -10.89 8.37 -2.76
C LEU A 52 -11.84 7.51 -1.93
N ASN A 53 -13.03 7.28 -2.48
CA ASN A 53 -14.02 6.38 -1.90
C ASN A 53 -14.00 5.03 -2.63
N PHE A 54 -14.11 3.95 -1.86
CA PHE A 54 -14.10 2.58 -2.36
C PHE A 54 -15.35 1.85 -1.89
N HIS A 55 -15.90 0.99 -2.74
CA HIS A 55 -16.89 0.01 -2.31
C HIS A 55 -16.23 -1.06 -1.45
N GLU A 56 -16.78 -1.32 -0.27
CA GLU A 56 -16.32 -2.40 0.61
C GLU A 56 -16.91 -3.75 0.19
N THR A 57 -18.16 -3.75 -0.27
CA THR A 57 -18.88 -4.93 -0.75
C THR A 57 -19.41 -4.71 -2.17
N LEU A 58 -19.55 -5.80 -2.92
CA LEU A 58 -20.09 -5.77 -4.28
C LEU A 58 -21.47 -6.44 -4.34
N SER A 59 -22.42 -5.77 -4.97
CA SER A 59 -23.70 -6.36 -5.36
C SER A 59 -23.50 -7.52 -6.33
N GLN A 60 -24.42 -8.48 -6.37
CA GLN A 60 -24.37 -9.61 -7.31
C GLN A 60 -24.26 -9.14 -8.78
N ARG A 61 -24.94 -8.04 -9.12
CA ARG A 61 -24.87 -7.42 -10.45
C ARG A 61 -23.45 -6.93 -10.78
N ASP A 62 -22.79 -6.31 -9.81
CA ASP A 62 -21.42 -5.80 -9.98
C ASP A 62 -20.39 -6.93 -10.04
N LYS A 63 -20.60 -8.01 -9.26
CA LYS A 63 -19.79 -9.23 -9.37
C LYS A 63 -19.86 -9.83 -10.78
N LEU A 64 -21.06 -9.94 -11.36
CA LEU A 64 -21.25 -10.39 -12.74
C LEU A 64 -20.60 -9.45 -13.76
N ARG A 65 -20.74 -8.13 -13.56
CA ARG A 65 -20.12 -7.12 -14.42
C ARG A 65 -18.60 -7.21 -14.38
N PHE A 66 -18.01 -7.35 -13.19
CA PHE A 66 -16.58 -7.52 -13.02
C PHE A 66 -16.10 -8.79 -13.72
N ARG A 67 -16.76 -9.93 -13.48
CA ARG A 67 -16.44 -11.22 -14.11
C ARG A 67 -16.50 -11.17 -15.64
N LYS A 68 -17.47 -10.46 -16.20
CA LYS A 68 -17.66 -10.39 -17.66
C LYS A 68 -16.66 -9.48 -18.36
N TYR A 69 -16.40 -8.30 -17.80
CA TYR A 69 -15.68 -7.24 -18.52
C TYR A 69 -14.27 -6.94 -17.97
N TYR A 70 -14.05 -7.06 -16.67
CA TYR A 70 -12.83 -6.58 -16.03
C TYR A 70 -11.88 -7.72 -15.69
N LEU A 71 -12.40 -8.81 -15.16
CA LEU A 71 -11.66 -10.00 -14.79
C LEU A 71 -10.82 -10.56 -15.95
N ARG A 72 -9.55 -10.88 -15.68
CA ARG A 72 -8.64 -11.48 -16.66
C ARG A 72 -9.15 -12.86 -17.07
N LYS A 73 -9.28 -13.06 -18.39
CA LYS A 73 -9.56 -14.36 -19.01
C LYS A 73 -8.22 -15.01 -19.31
N VAL A 74 -7.94 -16.13 -18.66
CA VAL A 74 -6.72 -16.90 -18.83
C VAL A 74 -6.92 -17.86 -19.99
N SER A 75 -5.96 -17.91 -20.92
CA SER A 75 -5.95 -18.89 -22.01
C SER A 75 -5.51 -20.24 -21.45
N PRO A 76 -5.89 -21.38 -22.05
CA PRO A 76 -5.51 -22.71 -21.51
C PRO A 76 -3.99 -22.95 -21.46
N ASN A 77 -3.19 -22.15 -22.18
CA ASN A 77 -1.74 -22.24 -22.21
C ASN A 77 -1.05 -21.29 -21.19
N GLU A 78 -1.80 -20.48 -20.46
CA GLU A 78 -1.27 -19.55 -19.46
C GLU A 78 -1.53 -20.07 -18.04
N PRO A 79 -0.60 -19.87 -17.09
CA PRO A 79 -0.82 -20.27 -15.70
C PRO A 79 -1.93 -19.42 -15.06
N ASP A 80 -2.91 -20.09 -14.44
CA ASP A 80 -4.00 -19.44 -13.68
C ASP A 80 -3.56 -19.06 -12.27
N VAL A 81 -2.56 -18.18 -12.21
CA VAL A 81 -2.02 -17.61 -10.97
C VAL A 81 -2.47 -16.16 -10.80
N ILE A 82 -2.57 -15.70 -9.54
CA ILE A 82 -2.85 -14.30 -9.22
C ILE A 82 -1.64 -13.44 -9.57
N ILE A 83 -1.84 -12.47 -10.46
CA ILE A 83 -0.81 -11.48 -10.82
C ILE A 83 -1.13 -10.11 -10.20
N LEU A 84 -0.13 -9.23 -10.10
CA LEU A 84 -0.34 -7.89 -9.56
C LEU A 84 -1.43 -7.11 -10.31
N GLN A 85 -1.54 -7.31 -11.62
CA GLN A 85 -2.59 -6.68 -12.43
C GLN A 85 -4.01 -7.10 -12.01
N ASP A 86 -4.20 -8.33 -11.53
CA ASP A 86 -5.53 -8.79 -11.07
C ASP A 86 -5.96 -8.00 -9.81
N ILE A 87 -5.02 -7.72 -8.89
CA ILE A 87 -5.26 -6.88 -7.71
C ILE A 87 -5.53 -5.44 -8.12
N LYS A 88 -4.74 -4.89 -9.05
CA LYS A 88 -4.94 -3.54 -9.61
C LYS A 88 -6.33 -3.37 -10.22
N ASP A 89 -6.73 -4.32 -11.06
CA ASP A 89 -8.04 -4.31 -11.72
C ASP A 89 -9.18 -4.36 -10.70
N LEU A 90 -9.02 -5.15 -9.62
CA LEU A 90 -10.00 -5.20 -8.55
C LEU A 90 -10.10 -3.87 -7.80
N VAL A 91 -8.97 -3.28 -7.40
CA VAL A 91 -8.96 -1.99 -6.67
C VAL A 91 -9.55 -0.86 -7.53
N MET A 92 -9.15 -0.79 -8.80
CA MET A 92 -9.72 0.14 -9.78
C MET A 92 -11.21 -0.07 -10.00
N PHE A 93 -11.70 -1.32 -9.88
CA PHE A 93 -13.12 -1.62 -9.98
C PHE A 93 -13.91 -1.09 -8.79
N LEU A 94 -13.39 -1.30 -7.58
CA LEU A 94 -13.99 -0.88 -6.31
C LEU A 94 -14.00 0.65 -6.15
N LEU A 95 -13.17 1.37 -6.90
CA LEU A 95 -13.08 2.81 -6.84
C LEU A 95 -14.36 3.51 -7.34
N ILE A 96 -14.97 4.28 -6.44
CA ILE A 96 -16.15 5.13 -6.69
C ILE A 96 -15.71 6.47 -7.28
N SER A 97 -14.71 7.10 -6.64
CA SER A 97 -14.19 8.41 -7.06
C SER A 97 -13.59 8.34 -8.47
N PRO A 98 -13.82 9.35 -9.33
CA PRO A 98 -13.17 9.38 -10.63
C PRO A 98 -11.67 9.66 -10.47
N ILE A 99 -10.86 9.11 -11.37
CA ILE A 99 -9.41 9.38 -11.41
C ILE A 99 -9.02 9.89 -12.79
N SER A 100 -7.90 10.60 -12.86
CA SER A 100 -7.46 11.18 -14.12
C SER A 100 -7.01 10.09 -15.11
N PRO A 101 -7.29 10.24 -16.42
CA PRO A 101 -6.72 9.40 -17.47
C PRO A 101 -5.18 9.34 -17.40
N GLN A 102 -4.54 10.43 -16.99
CA GLN A 102 -3.10 10.51 -16.75
C GLN A 102 -2.65 9.55 -15.65
N PHE A 103 -3.37 9.50 -14.53
CA PHE A 103 -3.10 8.55 -13.46
C PHE A 103 -3.28 7.11 -13.93
N VAL A 104 -4.30 6.80 -14.74
CA VAL A 104 -4.48 5.45 -15.29
C VAL A 104 -3.24 5.01 -16.09
N ASN A 105 -2.69 5.89 -16.93
CA ASN A 105 -1.50 5.58 -17.70
C ASN A 105 -0.26 5.40 -16.82
N PHE A 106 -0.05 6.31 -15.85
CA PHE A 106 1.01 6.23 -14.85
C PHE A 106 0.94 4.92 -14.04
N PHE A 107 -0.25 4.56 -13.55
CA PHE A 107 -0.47 3.41 -12.70
C PHE A 107 -0.19 2.06 -13.39
N HIS A 108 -0.21 2.03 -14.73
CA HIS A 108 0.14 0.86 -15.54
C HIS A 108 1.60 0.90 -16.03
N LEU A 109 2.46 1.71 -15.44
CA LEU A 109 3.89 1.69 -15.74
C LEU A 109 4.62 0.57 -14.96
N PRO A 110 5.64 -0.06 -15.57
CA PRO A 110 6.45 -1.11 -14.92
C PRO A 110 7.10 -0.69 -13.58
N VAL A 111 7.53 0.56 -13.47
CA VAL A 111 8.08 1.12 -12.22
C VAL A 111 7.07 1.14 -11.08
N VAL A 112 5.79 1.43 -11.36
CA VAL A 112 4.73 1.38 -10.36
C VAL A 112 4.48 -0.07 -9.93
N ASP A 113 4.62 -1.04 -10.83
CA ASP A 113 4.56 -2.46 -10.44
C ASP A 113 5.67 -2.84 -9.45
N ARG A 114 6.91 -2.39 -9.69
CA ARG A 114 8.03 -2.64 -8.77
C ARG A 114 7.82 -1.98 -7.41
N PHE A 115 7.41 -0.71 -7.41
CA PHE A 115 7.06 0.01 -6.19
C PHE A 115 5.97 -0.73 -5.40
N LEU A 116 4.91 -1.18 -6.06
CA LEU A 116 3.83 -1.91 -5.39
C LEU A 116 4.29 -3.28 -4.86
N ARG A 117 5.15 -3.99 -5.58
CA ARG A 117 5.76 -5.24 -5.09
C ARG A 117 6.64 -4.99 -3.87
N ALA A 118 7.47 -3.95 -3.91
CA ALA A 118 8.29 -3.53 -2.77
C ALA A 118 7.40 -3.17 -1.57
N ALA A 119 6.29 -2.47 -1.79
CA ALA A 119 5.34 -2.13 -0.75
C ALA A 119 4.69 -3.38 -0.14
N ILE A 120 4.18 -4.30 -0.97
CA ILE A 120 3.61 -5.57 -0.48
C ILE A 120 4.64 -6.35 0.34
N LEU A 121 5.88 -6.44 -0.15
CA LEU A 121 6.97 -7.13 0.55
C LEU A 121 7.29 -6.47 1.89
N TYR A 122 7.42 -5.14 1.93
CA TYR A 122 7.65 -4.38 3.15
C TYR A 122 6.55 -4.65 4.18
N PHE A 123 5.28 -4.48 3.80
CA PHE A 123 4.15 -4.65 4.71
C PHE A 123 3.95 -6.11 5.15
N GLN A 124 4.30 -7.08 4.31
CA GLN A 124 4.31 -8.49 4.71
C GLN A 124 5.23 -8.70 5.91
N TYR A 125 6.49 -8.25 5.83
CA TYR A 125 7.43 -8.41 6.94
C TYR A 125 7.12 -7.49 8.11
N TYR A 126 6.59 -6.29 7.87
CA TYR A 126 6.17 -5.38 8.93
C TYR A 126 5.09 -6.02 9.81
N ILE A 127 4.05 -6.63 9.21
CA ILE A 127 2.97 -7.29 9.95
C ILE A 127 3.49 -8.52 10.69
N ILE A 128 4.34 -9.35 10.08
CA ILE A 128 4.91 -10.53 10.74
C ILE A 128 5.72 -10.12 11.97
N THR A 129 6.60 -9.12 11.82
CA THR A 129 7.39 -8.58 12.93
C THR A 129 6.50 -7.98 14.01
N TRP A 130 5.47 -7.22 13.63
CA TRP A 130 4.50 -6.66 14.58
C TRP A 130 3.76 -7.76 15.36
N GLU A 131 3.27 -8.79 14.70
CA GLU A 131 2.59 -9.91 15.37
C GLU A 131 3.50 -10.63 16.36
N GLU A 132 4.76 -10.86 16.01
CA GLU A 132 5.72 -11.52 16.88
C GLU A 132 6.06 -10.66 18.11
N LEU A 133 6.25 -9.35 17.93
CA LEU A 133 6.46 -8.42 19.05
C LEU A 133 5.23 -8.37 19.97
N MET A 134 4.02 -8.36 19.42
CA MET A 134 2.79 -8.41 20.22
C MET A 134 2.62 -9.74 20.97
N LYS A 135 2.92 -10.88 20.33
CA LYS A 135 2.90 -12.21 20.96
C LYS A 135 3.91 -12.31 22.09
N GLU A 136 5.13 -11.81 21.87
CA GLU A 136 6.16 -11.76 22.89
C GLU A 136 5.68 -10.92 24.08
N ARG A 137 5.16 -9.72 23.84
CA ARG A 137 4.64 -8.85 24.88
C ARG A 137 3.58 -9.55 25.71
N ALA A 138 2.60 -10.17 25.07
CA ALA A 138 1.55 -10.92 25.78
C ALA A 138 2.13 -12.03 26.68
N ALA A 139 3.23 -12.66 26.28
CA ALA A 139 3.93 -13.68 27.06
C ALA A 139 4.82 -13.11 28.18
N THR A 140 5.41 -11.92 27.99
CA THR A 140 6.31 -11.26 28.95
C THR A 140 5.62 -10.28 29.89
N MET A 141 4.34 -9.94 29.70
CA MET A 141 3.57 -9.12 30.64
C MET A 141 3.58 -9.63 32.10
N LYS A 142 3.92 -10.91 32.31
CA LYS A 142 4.04 -11.54 33.64
C LYS A 142 5.48 -11.81 34.09
N LYS A 143 6.50 -11.44 33.30
CA LYS A 143 7.91 -11.76 33.54
C LYS A 143 8.79 -10.51 33.45
N ALA A 144 9.87 -10.47 34.22
CA ALA A 144 10.86 -9.40 34.09
C ALA A 144 11.55 -9.48 32.71
N PRO A 145 11.77 -8.33 32.03
CA PRO A 145 12.44 -8.31 30.73
C PRO A 145 13.88 -8.81 30.84
N ASN A 146 14.29 -9.69 29.92
CA ASN A 146 15.66 -10.19 29.85
C ASN A 146 16.47 -9.36 28.84
N PRO A 147 17.42 -8.51 29.27
CA PRO A 147 18.22 -7.67 28.38
C PRO A 147 19.14 -8.49 27.44
N LEU A 148 19.45 -9.75 27.76
CA LEU A 148 20.27 -10.62 26.90
C LEU A 148 19.48 -11.26 25.75
N ALA A 149 18.15 -11.17 25.76
CA ALA A 149 17.30 -11.73 24.70
C ALA A 149 17.20 -10.82 23.46
N GLN A 150 17.83 -9.64 23.45
CA GLN A 150 17.60 -8.60 22.43
C GLN A 150 18.23 -8.87 21.06
N GLY A 151 19.04 -9.93 20.91
CA GLY A 151 19.75 -10.24 19.66
C GLY A 151 18.85 -10.47 18.45
N TYR A 152 17.65 -11.06 18.63
CA TYR A 152 16.71 -11.23 17.52
C TYR A 152 15.99 -9.91 17.16
N ARG A 153 15.77 -9.01 18.14
CA ARG A 153 15.18 -7.68 17.90
C ARG A 153 16.08 -6.81 17.04
N PHE A 154 17.40 -6.89 17.25
CA PHE A 154 18.38 -6.24 16.37
C PHE A 154 18.27 -6.72 14.93
N ARG A 155 18.16 -8.04 14.71
CA ARG A 155 17.95 -8.62 13.36
C ARG A 155 16.66 -8.11 12.72
N TYR A 156 15.56 -8.02 13.48
CA TYR A 156 14.30 -7.48 12.96
C TYR A 156 14.42 -6.00 12.60
N ALA A 157 15.11 -5.21 13.42
CA ALA A 157 15.35 -3.80 13.12
C ALA A 157 16.17 -3.63 11.83
N GLU A 158 17.22 -4.42 11.64
CA GLU A 158 18.04 -4.45 10.43
C GLU A 158 17.21 -4.91 9.20
N GLU A 159 16.40 -5.96 9.34
CA GLU A 159 15.47 -6.39 8.30
C GLU A 159 14.51 -5.28 7.87
N MET A 160 13.90 -4.60 8.84
CA MET A 160 12.97 -3.51 8.58
C MET A 160 13.67 -2.32 7.91
N GLN A 161 14.87 -1.96 8.35
CA GLN A 161 15.66 -0.88 7.75
C GLN A 161 16.00 -1.20 6.29
N ASN A 162 16.47 -2.41 5.99
CA ASN A 162 16.79 -2.81 4.62
C ASN A 162 15.55 -2.78 3.71
N LEU A 163 14.40 -3.26 4.19
CA LEU A 163 13.17 -3.20 3.40
C LEU A 163 12.66 -1.77 3.20
N ARG A 164 12.81 -0.87 4.19
CA ARG A 164 12.53 0.56 4.00
C ARG A 164 13.47 1.18 2.96
N CYS A 165 14.73 0.78 2.91
CA CYS A 165 15.66 1.26 1.88
C CYS A 165 15.26 0.77 0.48
N VAL A 166 14.87 -0.50 0.33
CA VAL A 166 14.36 -1.03 -0.94
C VAL A 166 13.08 -0.30 -1.38
N LEU A 167 12.12 -0.11 -0.47
CA LEU A 167 10.89 0.64 -0.77
C LEU A 167 11.18 2.11 -1.10
N GLY A 168 12.10 2.73 -0.36
CA GLY A 168 12.55 4.10 -0.56
C GLY A 168 13.22 4.30 -1.91
N ARG A 169 14.05 3.35 -2.34
CA ARG A 169 14.65 3.32 -3.68
C ARG A 169 13.59 3.30 -4.77
N GLU A 170 12.63 2.37 -4.72
CA GLU A 170 11.57 2.30 -5.74
C GLU A 170 10.67 3.54 -5.71
N TYR A 171 10.46 4.14 -4.53
CA TYR A 171 9.73 5.40 -4.41
C TYR A 171 10.52 6.61 -4.94
N ALA A 172 11.84 6.64 -4.75
CA ALA A 172 12.72 7.65 -5.31
C ALA A 172 12.73 7.57 -6.85
N ASP A 173 12.74 6.37 -7.42
CA ASP A 173 12.61 6.15 -8.86
C ASP A 173 11.31 6.73 -9.42
N LEU A 174 10.21 6.62 -8.66
CA LEU A 174 8.95 7.29 -8.99
C LEU A 174 9.11 8.81 -8.92
N ILE A 175 9.62 9.37 -7.83
CA ILE A 175 9.68 10.83 -7.64
C ILE A 175 10.59 11.53 -8.64
N LEU A 176 11.79 10.97 -8.86
CA LEU A 176 12.79 11.53 -9.76
C LEU A 176 12.37 11.40 -11.24
N GLY A 177 11.31 10.64 -11.52
CA GLY A 177 10.82 10.42 -12.87
C GLY A 177 11.82 9.65 -13.73
N CYS A 178 12.56 8.71 -13.15
CA CYS A 178 13.52 7.88 -13.89
C CYS A 178 12.80 7.10 -15.01
N GLN A 179 13.43 6.90 -16.18
CA GLN A 179 12.89 6.12 -17.32
C GLN A 179 11.64 6.75 -18.00
N ASP A 180 10.59 5.96 -18.28
CA ASP A 180 9.38 6.35 -19.04
C ASP A 180 8.42 7.29 -18.26
N ILE A 181 8.81 7.70 -17.05
CA ILE A 181 7.98 8.46 -16.11
C ILE A 181 8.22 9.97 -16.25
N VAL A 182 9.24 10.39 -17.00
CA VAL A 182 9.58 11.82 -17.24
C VAL A 182 8.35 12.65 -17.66
N GLN A 183 7.42 12.08 -18.41
CA GLN A 183 6.19 12.75 -18.86
C GLN A 183 5.18 13.05 -17.73
N TYR A 184 5.30 12.38 -16.59
CA TYR A 184 4.43 12.56 -15.43
C TYR A 184 5.04 13.50 -14.38
N HIS A 185 6.37 13.74 -14.41
CA HIS A 185 7.08 14.59 -13.45
C HIS A 185 7.54 15.92 -14.05
N HIS A 186 7.56 16.97 -13.22
CA HIS A 186 7.81 18.34 -13.67
C HIS A 186 9.28 18.74 -13.76
N MET A 187 10.21 17.98 -13.16
CA MET A 187 11.61 18.40 -13.03
C MET A 187 12.50 18.10 -14.25
N THR A 188 12.02 17.37 -15.26
CA THR A 188 12.86 16.93 -16.40
C THR A 188 12.42 17.53 -17.73
N SER A 189 11.95 18.78 -17.74
CA SER A 189 11.85 19.61 -18.95
C SER A 189 13.23 20.18 -19.34
N GLY A 190 14.19 19.29 -19.62
CA GLY A 190 15.49 19.62 -20.21
C GLY A 190 15.44 19.73 -21.75
N LYS A 191 14.26 19.70 -22.38
CA LYS A 191 14.13 20.01 -23.81
C LYS A 191 14.27 21.52 -24.00
N LYS A 192 15.52 21.96 -24.20
CA LYS A 192 15.85 23.29 -24.74
C LYS A 192 14.96 23.57 -25.94
N GLY A 193 14.03 24.52 -25.81
CA GLY A 193 13.32 25.08 -26.98
C GLY A 193 11.83 25.41 -26.82
N VAL A 194 11.14 25.04 -25.72
CA VAL A 194 9.75 25.49 -25.52
C VAL A 194 9.69 26.49 -24.35
N PRO A 195 9.35 27.76 -24.60
CA PRO A 195 9.35 28.81 -23.59
C PRO A 195 8.07 28.84 -22.74
N SER A 196 7.41 27.69 -22.53
CA SER A 196 6.31 27.59 -21.56
C SER A 196 6.78 26.90 -20.28
N LEU A 197 7.04 27.76 -19.30
CA LEU A 197 6.79 27.53 -17.88
C LEU A 197 7.57 26.39 -17.18
N THR A 198 8.69 26.79 -16.60
CA THR A 198 9.15 26.39 -15.25
C THR A 198 8.14 26.79 -14.16
N GLN A 199 6.86 26.46 -14.33
CA GLN A 199 5.85 26.64 -13.29
C GLN A 199 5.57 25.25 -12.71
N SER A 200 5.93 25.05 -11.44
CA SER A 200 5.63 23.83 -10.70
C SER A 200 4.14 23.58 -10.75
N GLN A 201 3.70 22.57 -11.50
CA GLN A 201 2.33 22.07 -11.41
C GLN A 201 2.24 21.14 -10.19
N GLY A 202 2.59 21.67 -9.00
CA GLY A 202 2.62 20.90 -7.75
C GLY A 202 1.28 20.23 -7.45
N GLU A 203 0.18 20.83 -7.92
CA GLU A 203 -1.17 20.28 -7.84
C GLU A 203 -1.36 18.98 -8.68
N LYS A 204 -0.76 18.91 -9.87
CA LYS A 204 -0.81 17.69 -10.70
C LYS A 204 -0.05 16.55 -10.03
N ASP A 205 1.15 16.84 -9.55
CA ASP A 205 1.98 15.87 -8.83
C ASP A 205 1.27 15.42 -7.56
N LEU A 206 0.78 16.36 -6.74
CA LEU A 206 0.01 16.07 -5.53
C LEU A 206 -1.13 15.12 -5.81
N ARG A 207 -1.92 15.37 -6.86
CA ARG A 207 -3.03 14.48 -7.24
C ARG A 207 -2.56 13.08 -7.62
N ILE A 208 -1.49 12.95 -8.40
CA ILE A 208 -0.96 11.63 -8.78
C ILE A 208 -0.47 10.87 -7.54
N TYR A 209 0.26 11.54 -6.65
CA TYR A 209 0.82 10.90 -5.46
C TYR A 209 -0.25 10.54 -4.44
N GLU A 210 -1.20 11.42 -4.15
CA GLU A 210 -2.27 11.14 -3.19
C GLU A 210 -3.12 9.95 -3.66
N VAL A 211 -3.46 9.92 -4.95
CA VAL A 211 -4.17 8.77 -5.54
C VAL A 211 -3.30 7.51 -5.48
N LEU A 212 -1.99 7.61 -5.74
CA LEU A 212 -1.07 6.47 -5.66
C LEU A 212 -1.02 5.89 -4.24
N ILE A 213 -0.89 6.72 -3.21
CA ILE A 213 -0.81 6.26 -1.81
C ILE A 213 -2.13 5.58 -1.40
N CYS A 214 -3.29 6.19 -1.71
CA CYS A 214 -4.59 5.58 -1.42
C CYS A 214 -4.81 4.25 -2.16
N MET A 215 -4.39 4.16 -3.43
CA MET A 215 -4.45 2.92 -4.20
C MET A 215 -3.51 1.86 -3.62
N THR A 216 -2.30 2.26 -3.22
CA THR A 216 -1.29 1.38 -2.62
C THR A 216 -1.80 0.75 -1.34
N HIS A 217 -2.45 1.53 -0.46
CA HIS A 217 -3.08 1.02 0.75
C HIS A 217 -4.05 -0.14 0.45
N ARG A 218 -4.97 0.05 -0.52
CA ARG A 218 -5.94 -0.98 -0.91
C ARG A 218 -5.29 -2.19 -1.57
N ILE A 219 -4.27 -1.98 -2.40
CA ILE A 219 -3.53 -3.07 -3.06
C ILE A 219 -2.80 -3.92 -2.04
N VAL A 220 -2.05 -3.30 -1.13
CA VAL A 220 -1.32 -4.01 -0.07
C VAL A 220 -2.29 -4.75 0.84
N TRP A 221 -3.39 -4.11 1.24
CA TRP A 221 -4.42 -4.74 2.07
C TRP A 221 -5.00 -5.99 1.40
N ILE A 222 -5.35 -5.94 0.10
CA ILE A 222 -5.84 -7.12 -0.62
C ILE A 222 -4.74 -8.17 -0.80
N ALA A 223 -3.52 -7.74 -1.12
CA ALA A 223 -2.38 -8.64 -1.31
C ALA A 223 -2.01 -9.41 -0.04
N LEU A 224 -2.32 -8.87 1.14
CA LEU A 224 -2.10 -9.46 2.45
C LEU A 224 -3.40 -10.00 3.07
N GLU A 225 -4.26 -10.60 2.23
CA GLU A 225 -5.48 -11.32 2.63
C GLU A 225 -6.50 -10.46 3.40
N ARG A 226 -6.52 -9.15 3.17
CA ARG A 226 -7.46 -8.19 3.77
C ARG A 226 -7.39 -8.09 5.30
N LYS A 227 -6.23 -8.38 5.89
CA LYS A 227 -5.97 -8.22 7.33
C LYS A 227 -5.31 -6.87 7.63
N TYR A 228 -5.38 -6.41 8.88
CA TYR A 228 -4.61 -5.27 9.40
C TYR A 228 -4.79 -3.92 8.67
N PHE A 229 -6.02 -3.62 8.20
CA PHE A 229 -6.31 -2.43 7.38
C PHE A 229 -5.77 -1.11 7.97
N SER A 230 -6.11 -0.81 9.24
CA SER A 230 -5.70 0.43 9.92
C SER A 230 -4.20 0.46 10.20
N LEU A 231 -3.59 -0.68 10.55
CA LEU A 231 -2.15 -0.76 10.81
C LEU A 231 -1.35 -0.45 9.55
N ILE A 232 -1.78 -0.99 8.40
CA ILE A 232 -1.18 -0.67 7.10
C ILE A 232 -1.36 0.81 6.77
N GLU A 233 -2.55 1.39 7.01
CA GLU A 233 -2.81 2.81 6.73
C GLU A 233 -1.87 3.74 7.50
N ILE A 234 -1.75 3.52 8.81
CA ILE A 234 -0.95 4.37 9.69
C ILE A 234 0.53 4.28 9.30
N GLU A 235 1.05 3.07 9.09
CA GLU A 235 2.44 2.88 8.71
C GLU A 235 2.73 3.41 7.30
N LEU A 236 1.80 3.26 6.35
CA LEU A 236 1.94 3.83 5.01
C LEU A 236 2.05 5.36 5.08
N HIS A 237 1.19 6.01 5.84
CA HIS A 237 1.28 7.46 5.99
C HIS A 237 2.56 7.88 6.72
N ARG A 238 3.05 7.12 7.70
CA ARG A 238 4.34 7.38 8.36
C ARG A 238 5.51 7.36 7.37
N LEU A 239 5.53 6.41 6.44
CA LEU A 239 6.61 6.30 5.46
C LEU A 239 6.60 7.45 4.45
N PHE A 240 5.42 7.80 3.93
CA PHE A 240 5.29 8.70 2.78
C PHE A 240 4.97 10.15 3.15
N ARG A 241 4.40 10.40 4.34
CA ARG A 241 3.99 11.73 4.79
C ARG A 241 4.78 12.16 6.01
N THR A 242 5.05 13.46 6.10
CA THR A 242 5.59 14.03 7.34
C THR A 242 4.50 14.06 8.41
N GLU A 243 4.89 14.07 9.68
CA GLU A 243 3.98 14.11 10.84
C GLU A 243 2.90 15.20 10.73
N THR A 244 3.26 16.36 10.19
CA THR A 244 2.32 17.47 9.93
C THR A 244 1.16 17.08 9.02
N TYR A 245 1.43 16.27 8.00
CA TYR A 245 0.48 15.81 6.98
C TYR A 245 0.00 14.37 7.22
N ASN A 246 0.43 13.72 8.32
CA ASN A 246 -0.03 12.39 8.69
C ASN A 246 -1.45 12.46 9.27
N MET A 247 -2.43 12.41 8.38
CA MET A 247 -3.85 12.40 8.76
C MET A 247 -4.31 11.04 9.32
N ALA A 248 -3.62 9.94 9.03
CA ALA A 248 -4.05 8.62 9.51
C ALA A 248 -3.81 8.47 11.00
N GLU A 249 -2.65 8.90 11.50
CA GLU A 249 -2.36 8.92 12.93
C GLU A 249 -3.31 9.84 13.70
N LYS A 250 -3.65 11.00 13.13
CA LYS A 250 -4.61 11.95 13.73
C LYS A 250 -6.05 11.44 13.72
N ARG A 251 -6.43 10.62 12.74
CA ARG A 251 -7.78 10.05 12.64
C ARG A 251 -7.92 8.76 13.45
N ASN A 252 -6.90 7.92 13.39
CA ASN A 252 -6.80 6.65 14.11
C ASN A 252 -6.03 6.88 15.41
N ILE A 253 -6.54 7.76 16.27
CA ILE A 253 -6.12 7.90 17.69
C ILE A 253 -6.48 6.63 18.49
N SER A 254 -6.96 5.57 17.83
CA SER A 254 -7.08 4.26 18.40
C SER A 254 -5.70 3.71 18.80
N HIS A 255 -5.65 3.22 20.03
CA HIS A 255 -4.55 2.71 20.85
C HIS A 255 -3.46 1.81 20.21
N THR A 256 -3.53 1.46 18.93
CA THR A 256 -2.66 0.43 18.31
C THR A 256 -1.16 0.80 18.33
N ILE A 257 -0.81 2.08 18.18
CA ILE A 257 0.58 2.56 18.29
C ILE A 257 0.88 3.17 19.66
N GLN A 258 -0.08 3.85 20.29
CA GLN A 258 0.10 4.42 21.63
C GLN A 258 0.38 3.35 22.69
N ASP A 259 -0.17 2.15 22.54
CA ASP A 259 0.11 1.04 23.44
C ASP A 259 1.46 0.39 23.15
N MET A 260 2.18 0.77 22.08
CA MET A 260 3.48 0.16 21.76
C MET A 260 4.63 0.71 22.61
N LEU A 261 5.46 -0.21 23.12
CA LEU A 261 6.70 0.14 23.81
C LEU A 261 7.67 0.83 22.85
N LEU A 262 8.46 1.78 23.35
CA LEU A 262 9.45 2.50 22.55
C LEU A 262 10.43 1.56 21.81
N ASP A 263 10.86 0.48 22.47
CA ASP A 263 11.74 -0.53 21.87
C ASP A 263 11.09 -1.23 20.67
N ASP A 264 9.81 -1.56 20.76
CA ASP A 264 9.08 -2.24 19.69
C ASP A 264 8.86 -1.27 18.51
N ILE A 265 8.61 0.00 18.80
CA ILE A 265 8.54 1.08 17.79
C ILE A 265 9.90 1.22 17.10
N GLN A 266 11.01 1.20 17.84
CA GLN A 266 12.35 1.32 17.26
C GLN A 266 12.69 0.14 16.34
N VAL A 267 12.28 -1.08 16.69
CA VAL A 267 12.43 -2.25 15.82
C VAL A 267 11.61 -2.10 14.53
N LEU A 268 10.36 -1.68 14.65
CA LEU A 268 9.44 -1.59 13.50
C LEU A 268 9.69 -0.39 12.60
N GLN A 269 10.04 0.76 13.17
CA GLN A 269 10.05 2.06 12.49
C GLN A 269 11.45 2.66 12.35
N GLY A 270 12.44 2.14 13.09
CA GLY A 270 13.80 2.66 13.14
C GLY A 270 13.95 3.85 14.08
N HIS A 271 15.13 4.47 14.04
CA HIS A 271 15.41 5.68 14.83
C HIS A 271 14.65 6.88 14.28
N LYS A 272 14.20 7.78 15.17
CA LYS A 272 13.59 9.04 14.75
C LYS A 272 14.63 9.90 14.04
N ILE A 273 14.35 10.23 12.78
CA ILE A 273 15.19 11.13 11.98
C ILE A 273 14.98 12.56 12.46
N GLN A 274 16.05 13.33 12.60
CA GLN A 274 15.95 14.72 13.06
C GLN A 274 15.18 15.59 12.07
N GLU A 275 14.26 16.40 12.62
CA GLU A 275 13.40 17.26 11.84
C GLU A 275 14.17 18.43 11.20
N LYS A 276 14.19 18.47 9.87
CA LYS A 276 14.60 19.67 9.13
C LYS A 276 13.53 20.77 9.21
N ARG A 277 13.94 22.00 8.83
CA ARG A 277 13.04 23.16 8.67
C ARG A 277 11.84 22.78 7.79
N LYS A 278 10.63 23.20 8.21
CA LYS A 278 9.31 22.73 7.71
C LYS A 278 9.15 22.72 6.18
N LEU A 279 9.79 23.64 5.45
CA LEU A 279 9.66 23.79 3.99
C LEU A 279 10.57 22.88 3.16
N LEU A 280 11.58 22.24 3.76
CA LEU A 280 12.54 21.36 3.07
C LEU A 280 12.39 19.90 3.53
N ARG A 281 11.18 19.50 3.93
CA ARG A 281 10.93 18.16 4.45
C ARG A 281 10.64 17.20 3.29
N ASN A 282 11.54 16.24 3.11
CA ASN A 282 11.28 15.08 2.27
C ASN A 282 10.36 14.10 3.01
N SER A 283 9.77 13.13 2.32
CA SER A 283 9.08 12.02 2.99
C SER A 283 10.06 11.28 3.92
N PRO A 284 9.61 10.78 5.08
CA PRO A 284 10.48 10.07 6.02
C PRO A 284 11.24 8.91 5.38
N LEU A 285 10.59 8.17 4.47
CA LEU A 285 11.20 7.07 3.71
C LEU A 285 12.41 7.53 2.85
N ILE A 286 12.31 8.69 2.19
CA ILE A 286 13.40 9.24 1.37
C ILE A 286 14.51 9.79 2.28
N GLN A 287 14.16 10.35 3.44
CA GLN A 287 15.17 10.77 4.42
C GLN A 287 15.94 9.55 4.93
N GLU A 288 15.26 8.46 5.25
CA GLU A 288 15.91 7.23 5.68
C GLU A 288 16.86 6.73 4.59
N LEU A 289 16.43 6.66 3.33
CA LEU A 289 17.28 6.25 2.21
C LEU A 289 18.57 7.07 2.07
N ILE A 290 18.52 8.39 2.33
CA ILE A 290 19.66 9.29 2.17
C ILE A 290 20.62 9.21 3.38
N TYR A 291 20.08 8.98 4.57
CA TYR A 291 20.82 9.07 5.83
C TYR A 291 21.09 7.73 6.50
N SER A 292 20.60 6.62 5.95
CA SER A 292 20.86 5.30 6.47
C SER A 292 22.22 4.78 5.98
N ASP A 293 22.94 4.11 6.88
CA ASP A 293 24.13 3.33 6.56
C ASP A 293 23.73 1.99 5.94
N SER A 294 22.96 2.03 4.86
CA SER A 294 22.45 0.85 4.18
C SER A 294 23.42 0.36 3.12
N ASP A 295 23.44 -0.96 2.93
CA ASP A 295 24.28 -1.59 1.93
C ASP A 295 23.95 -1.04 0.52
N TYR A 296 24.97 -0.52 -0.17
CA TYR A 296 24.85 0.04 -1.52
C TYR A 296 24.30 -0.98 -2.52
N ARG A 297 24.48 -2.29 -2.27
CA ARG A 297 23.93 -3.39 -3.08
C ARG A 297 22.39 -3.40 -3.09
N LEU A 298 21.75 -2.87 -2.04
CA LEU A 298 20.29 -2.67 -2.02
C LEU A 298 19.86 -1.54 -2.95
N LEU A 299 20.70 -0.51 -3.11
CA LEU A 299 20.44 0.63 -4.01
C LEU A 299 20.64 0.23 -5.48
N SER A 300 21.54 -0.72 -5.76
CA SER A 300 21.77 -1.24 -7.12
C SER A 300 20.79 -2.35 -7.54
N LEU A 301 19.79 -2.69 -6.72
CA LEU A 301 18.76 -3.68 -7.07
C LEU A 301 18.12 -3.35 -8.43
N GLY A 302 18.30 -4.26 -9.40
CA GLY A 302 17.75 -4.13 -10.74
C GLY A 302 18.58 -3.30 -11.74
N ILE A 303 19.70 -2.72 -11.32
CA ILE A 303 20.66 -2.00 -12.19
C ILE A 303 21.86 -2.89 -12.53
N GLU A 304 22.37 -3.67 -11.56
CA GLU A 304 23.52 -4.54 -11.75
C GLU A 304 23.21 -6.02 -11.41
N ASP A 305 23.86 -6.93 -12.12
CA ASP A 305 23.67 -8.39 -12.03
C ASP A 305 24.73 -9.10 -11.16
N ASN A 306 25.69 -8.37 -10.56
CA ASN A 306 26.94 -8.97 -10.07
C ASN A 306 26.97 -9.36 -8.57
N SER A 307 25.88 -9.19 -7.81
CA SER A 307 25.88 -9.61 -6.40
C SER A 307 25.49 -11.08 -6.25
N ASN A 308 26.41 -11.89 -5.72
CA ASN A 308 26.17 -13.29 -5.35
C ASN A 308 25.43 -13.46 -4.01
N ASP A 309 25.16 -12.35 -3.31
CA ASP A 309 24.53 -12.40 -1.99
C ASP A 309 23.08 -12.91 -2.08
N LYS A 310 22.80 -13.97 -1.33
CA LYS A 310 21.48 -14.62 -1.27
C LYS A 310 20.35 -13.65 -0.93
N ARG A 311 20.61 -12.66 -0.06
CA ARG A 311 19.60 -11.67 0.34
C ARG A 311 19.27 -10.71 -0.79
N ILE A 312 20.30 -10.22 -1.48
CA ILE A 312 20.14 -9.33 -2.64
C ILE A 312 19.42 -10.07 -3.76
N LEU A 313 19.78 -11.32 -4.01
CA LEU A 313 19.11 -12.17 -5.01
C LEU A 313 17.64 -12.42 -4.65
N TYR A 314 17.34 -12.69 -3.37
CA TYR A 314 15.97 -12.85 -2.88
C TYR A 314 15.13 -11.59 -3.14
N LEU A 315 15.63 -10.42 -2.74
CA LEU A 315 14.93 -9.14 -2.92
C LEU A 315 14.74 -8.80 -4.41
N LYS A 316 15.79 -9.02 -5.22
CA LYS A 316 15.72 -8.83 -6.67
C LYS A 316 14.67 -9.73 -7.31
N HIS A 317 14.64 -11.01 -6.93
CA HIS A 317 13.65 -11.95 -7.45
C HIS A 317 12.23 -11.56 -7.03
N ALA A 318 12.01 -11.14 -5.78
CA ALA A 318 10.71 -10.67 -5.31
C ALA A 318 10.17 -9.50 -6.15
N LEU A 319 11.04 -8.58 -6.60
CA LEU A 319 10.65 -7.38 -7.36
C LEU A 319 10.47 -7.64 -8.86
N ILE A 320 11.34 -8.46 -9.48
CA ILE A 320 11.44 -8.54 -10.95
C ILE A 320 10.81 -9.82 -11.53
N VAL A 321 10.83 -10.94 -10.80
CA VAL A 321 10.43 -12.25 -11.34
C VAL A 321 8.92 -12.31 -11.60
N GLU A 322 8.55 -13.02 -12.66
CA GLU A 322 7.17 -13.33 -13.03
C GLU A 322 6.45 -14.08 -11.91
N GLU A 323 5.19 -13.72 -11.64
CA GLU A 323 4.46 -14.24 -10.49
C GLU A 323 4.31 -15.77 -10.51
N HIS A 324 4.20 -16.40 -11.68
CA HIS A 324 4.10 -17.87 -11.78
C HIS A 324 5.40 -18.59 -11.38
N LYS A 325 6.56 -17.94 -11.48
CA LYS A 325 7.87 -18.51 -11.11
C LYS A 325 8.24 -18.27 -9.65
N LEU A 326 7.47 -17.45 -8.92
CA LEU A 326 7.74 -17.18 -7.50
C LEU A 326 7.73 -18.46 -6.67
N HIS A 327 6.86 -19.41 -7.01
CA HIS A 327 6.79 -20.72 -6.37
C HIS A 327 8.07 -21.54 -6.58
N GLU A 328 8.68 -21.47 -7.78
CA GLU A 328 9.93 -22.18 -8.09
C GLU A 328 11.11 -21.64 -7.27
N VAL A 329 11.16 -20.31 -7.10
CA VAL A 329 12.21 -19.62 -6.32
C VAL A 329 11.93 -19.65 -4.81
N ARG A 330 10.80 -20.23 -4.38
CA ARG A 330 10.35 -20.32 -2.97
C ARG A 330 10.21 -18.96 -2.27
N ILE A 331 9.81 -17.93 -3.03
CA ILE A 331 9.59 -16.57 -2.51
C ILE A 331 8.09 -16.31 -2.44
N LYS A 332 7.61 -15.87 -1.28
CA LYS A 332 6.20 -15.47 -1.10
C LYS A 332 6.09 -13.95 -1.01
N VAL A 333 5.28 -13.36 -1.89
CA VAL A 333 4.97 -11.92 -1.94
C VAL A 333 3.45 -11.74 -1.87
N GLY A 334 2.88 -11.73 -0.66
CA GLY A 334 1.44 -11.77 -0.44
C GLY A 334 0.79 -12.97 -1.12
N ILE A 335 -0.37 -12.75 -1.73
CA ILE A 335 -1.10 -13.72 -2.56
C ILE A 335 -0.57 -13.83 -4.00
N LEU A 336 0.48 -13.08 -4.37
CA LEU A 336 1.00 -13.09 -5.74
C LEU A 336 1.63 -14.45 -6.06
N GLY A 337 1.31 -14.99 -7.24
CA GLY A 337 1.77 -16.30 -7.68
C GLY A 337 0.96 -17.48 -7.14
N GLU A 338 0.00 -17.25 -6.24
CA GLU A 338 -0.89 -18.30 -5.77
C GLU A 338 -1.94 -18.67 -6.81
N ASN A 339 -2.45 -19.91 -6.76
CA ASN A 339 -3.48 -20.38 -7.68
C ASN A 339 -4.78 -19.60 -7.45
N ARG A 340 -5.29 -19.00 -8.52
CA ARG A 340 -6.48 -18.17 -8.47
C ARG A 340 -7.75 -18.94 -8.12
N ALA A 341 -7.79 -20.26 -8.35
CA ALA A 341 -8.91 -21.13 -7.98
C ALA A 341 -9.16 -21.17 -6.46
N ASN A 342 -8.14 -20.86 -5.64
CA ASN A 342 -8.25 -20.86 -4.18
C ASN A 342 -8.91 -19.58 -3.65
N TYR A 343 -9.32 -18.65 -4.52
CA TYR A 343 -9.79 -17.31 -4.14
C TYR A 343 -11.14 -16.96 -4.77
N ASP A 344 -11.98 -16.24 -4.04
CA ASP A 344 -13.20 -15.63 -4.59
C ASP A 344 -12.86 -14.46 -5.54
N ILE A 345 -13.87 -13.95 -6.25
CA ILE A 345 -13.81 -12.77 -7.14
C ILE A 345 -13.19 -11.54 -6.45
N LEU A 346 -13.39 -11.40 -5.13
CA LEU A 346 -12.82 -10.33 -4.32
C LEU A 346 -11.40 -10.62 -3.81
N LEU A 347 -10.77 -11.69 -4.28
CA LEU A 347 -9.46 -12.18 -3.83
C LEU A 347 -9.43 -12.45 -2.32
N MET A 348 -10.52 -13.01 -1.80
CA MET A 348 -10.57 -13.56 -0.44
C MET A 348 -10.29 -15.06 -0.54
N PRO A 349 -9.46 -15.64 0.35
CA PRO A 349 -9.27 -17.07 0.40
C PRO A 349 -10.62 -17.77 0.52
N LEU A 350 -10.89 -18.74 -0.36
CA LEU A 350 -11.99 -19.67 -0.15
C LEU A 350 -11.53 -20.53 1.02
N GLU A 351 -12.20 -20.41 2.17
CA GLU A 351 -11.97 -21.34 3.26
C GLU A 351 -12.12 -22.76 2.68
N GLU A 352 -11.02 -23.52 2.68
CA GLU A 352 -11.12 -24.97 2.60
C GLU A 352 -12.12 -25.31 3.70
N LYS A 353 -13.31 -25.82 3.32
CA LYS A 353 -14.29 -26.27 4.29
C LYS A 353 -13.53 -27.12 5.27
N ASN A 354 -13.33 -26.61 6.48
CA ASN A 354 -12.73 -27.34 7.57
C ASN A 354 -13.76 -28.41 7.95
N GLU A 355 -13.85 -29.48 7.17
CA GLU A 355 -14.61 -30.69 7.49
C GLU A 355 -14.11 -31.34 8.79
N LYS A 356 -13.05 -30.80 9.39
CA LYS A 356 -12.55 -31.16 10.72
C LYS A 356 -13.34 -30.51 11.86
N GLN A 357 -14.09 -29.43 11.65
CA GLN A 357 -14.94 -28.84 12.70
C GLN A 357 -16.35 -29.43 12.70
N ASP A 358 -16.91 -29.77 11.54
CA ASP A 358 -18.26 -30.38 11.46
C ASP A 358 -18.28 -31.88 11.82
N LYS A 359 -17.14 -32.60 11.73
CA LYS A 359 -17.04 -34.01 12.15
C LYS A 359 -16.89 -34.20 13.66
N ILE A 360 -16.55 -33.15 14.42
CA ILE A 360 -16.40 -33.21 15.89
C ILE A 360 -17.76 -33.19 16.60
N GLN A 361 -18.85 -32.79 15.95
CA GLN A 361 -20.20 -32.79 16.54
C GLN A 361 -21.08 -33.98 16.14
N LEU A 362 -20.57 -34.91 15.32
CA LEU A 362 -21.35 -36.04 14.80
C LEU A 362 -20.49 -37.31 14.60
N SER A 363 -19.77 -37.78 15.64
CA SER A 363 -19.30 -39.18 15.68
C SER A 363 -18.78 -39.64 17.06
N ASP A 364 -19.52 -39.39 18.14
CA ASP A 364 -19.41 -40.25 19.33
C ASP A 364 -20.19 -41.55 19.07
N LYS A 365 -19.55 -42.50 18.38
CA LYS A 365 -19.72 -43.97 18.45
C LYS A 365 -19.16 -44.63 17.19
N ARG A 366 -17.93 -45.14 17.33
CA ARG A 366 -17.43 -46.47 16.92
C ARG A 366 -15.97 -46.39 16.49
N GLU A 367 -15.21 -47.24 17.14
CA GLU A 367 -13.76 -47.24 17.25
C GLU A 367 -13.05 -47.68 15.97
N HIS A 368 -11.79 -47.23 15.90
CA HIS A 368 -10.60 -48.01 15.59
C HIS A 368 -10.79 -49.24 14.71
N GLU A 369 -10.53 -49.06 13.41
CA GLU A 369 -9.77 -49.98 12.54
C GLU A 369 -9.93 -49.52 11.09
N ARG A 370 -9.12 -48.55 10.67
CA ARG A 370 -8.77 -48.27 9.25
C ARG A 370 -7.65 -47.24 9.10
N ILE A 371 -6.85 -47.03 10.14
CA ILE A 371 -5.58 -46.32 10.04
C ILE A 371 -4.56 -47.32 9.51
N LYS A 372 -4.40 -47.39 8.18
CA LYS A 372 -3.16 -47.81 7.51
C LYS A 372 -3.16 -47.67 5.97
N ASN A 373 -4.30 -47.48 5.30
CA ASN A 373 -4.32 -47.53 3.82
C ASN A 373 -4.63 -46.19 3.11
N ILE A 374 -4.54 -45.06 3.81
CA ILE A 374 -4.70 -43.71 3.21
C ILE A 374 -3.49 -42.85 3.62
N LYS A 375 -2.27 -43.35 3.39
CA LYS A 375 -1.04 -42.54 3.53
C LYS A 375 -0.28 -42.36 2.21
N ASP A 376 -0.67 -43.06 1.15
CA ASP A 376 0.12 -43.12 -0.10
C ASP A 376 -0.61 -42.54 -1.33
N THR A 377 -1.63 -41.68 -1.14
CA THR A 377 -2.38 -41.09 -2.29
C THR A 377 -2.72 -39.60 -2.12
N ILE A 378 -2.12 -38.91 -1.15
CA ILE A 378 -2.35 -37.45 -0.90
C ILE A 378 -1.00 -36.71 -0.79
N GLN A 379 -0.02 -37.10 -1.60
CA GLN A 379 1.29 -36.40 -1.63
C GLN A 379 1.40 -35.32 -2.71
N ASP A 380 0.39 -35.14 -3.57
CA ASP A 380 0.50 -34.25 -4.76
C ASP A 380 -0.42 -33.02 -4.79
N THR A 381 -0.94 -32.55 -3.65
CA THR A 381 -1.74 -31.30 -3.63
C THR A 381 -1.22 -30.29 -2.61
N GLN A 382 -0.56 -29.26 -3.16
CA GLN A 382 -0.30 -27.92 -2.61
C GLN A 382 0.53 -27.86 -1.31
N ILE A 383 1.86 -27.79 -1.47
CA ILE A 383 2.76 -27.30 -0.43
C ILE A 383 2.49 -25.81 -0.24
N SER A 384 1.81 -25.43 0.83
CA SER A 384 1.71 -24.02 1.23
C SER A 384 3.12 -23.50 1.57
N ILE A 385 3.66 -22.61 0.73
CA ILE A 385 4.95 -21.95 1.01
C ILE A 385 4.76 -21.07 2.24
N LYS A 386 5.35 -21.48 3.37
CA LYS A 386 5.43 -20.65 4.56
C LYS A 386 6.34 -19.45 4.28
N ILE A 387 5.94 -18.28 4.75
CA ILE A 387 6.75 -17.06 4.62
C ILE A 387 8.06 -17.29 5.39
N GLN A 388 9.18 -17.19 4.69
CA GLN A 388 10.52 -17.29 5.28
C GLN A 388 11.03 -15.89 5.64
N ARG A 389 11.78 -15.80 6.75
CA ARG A 389 12.53 -14.59 7.11
C ARG A 389 13.57 -14.26 6.04
N LEU A 390 14.03 -13.00 5.99
CA LEU A 390 15.00 -12.61 4.97
C LEU A 390 16.29 -13.43 5.17
N PRO A 391 16.94 -13.89 4.09
CA PRO A 391 18.26 -14.48 4.21
C PRO A 391 19.22 -13.49 4.88
N PRO A 392 20.10 -13.94 5.79
CA PRO A 392 21.15 -13.07 6.33
C PRO A 392 22.06 -12.61 5.20
N PHE A 393 22.68 -11.44 5.35
CA PHE A 393 23.82 -11.08 4.50
C PHE A 393 24.94 -12.09 4.75
N GLU A 394 25.59 -12.54 3.68
CA GLU A 394 26.78 -13.36 3.82
C GLU A 394 27.93 -12.46 4.25
N THR A 395 28.29 -12.51 5.53
CA THR A 395 29.56 -11.98 6.02
C THR A 395 30.65 -12.99 5.69
N GLU A 396 31.19 -12.93 4.47
CA GLU A 396 32.57 -13.31 4.23
C GLU A 396 33.25 -12.22 3.37
N PRO A 397 34.53 -11.92 3.65
CA PRO A 397 35.27 -10.87 2.99
C PRO A 397 35.74 -11.40 1.62
N ASP A 398 34.85 -11.43 0.65
CA ASP A 398 35.34 -11.21 -0.71
C ASP A 398 35.77 -9.74 -0.75
N GLU A 399 37.01 -9.53 -1.21
CA GLU A 399 37.69 -8.23 -1.25
C GLU A 399 36.73 -7.08 -1.58
N PRO A 400 36.88 -5.91 -0.95
CA PRO A 400 36.09 -4.75 -1.34
C PRO A 400 36.47 -4.42 -2.79
N ASP A 401 35.65 -4.89 -3.74
CA ASP A 401 35.80 -4.65 -5.17
C ASP A 401 35.40 -3.19 -5.42
N VAL A 402 36.20 -2.28 -4.88
CA VAL A 402 36.05 -0.81 -4.91
C VAL A 402 36.40 -0.26 -6.30
N THR A 403 36.59 -1.13 -7.29
CA THR A 403 37.05 -0.76 -8.63
C THR A 403 36.16 -1.20 -9.78
N GLN A 404 34.93 -1.68 -9.52
CA GLN A 404 33.94 -1.68 -10.60
C GLN A 404 33.36 -0.27 -10.73
N ASP A 405 33.89 0.48 -11.71
CA ASP A 405 33.22 1.66 -12.26
C ASP A 405 31.73 1.34 -12.43
N PHE A 406 30.85 2.14 -11.80
CA PHE A 406 29.40 2.07 -11.96
C PHE A 406 29.07 2.13 -13.44
N SER A 407 28.92 0.96 -14.08
CA SER A 407 28.59 0.89 -15.48
C SER A 407 27.11 1.23 -15.56
N ILE A 408 26.79 2.45 -15.99
CA ILE A 408 25.41 2.90 -16.26
C ILE A 408 24.90 2.18 -17.51
N LYS A 409 24.84 0.86 -17.49
CA LYS A 409 24.07 0.07 -18.44
C LYS A 409 22.65 0.09 -17.92
N THR A 410 21.80 0.84 -18.60
CA THR A 410 20.35 0.88 -18.35
C THR A 410 19.76 -0.48 -18.69
N ILE A 411 19.80 -1.42 -17.74
CA ILE A 411 19.09 -2.69 -17.86
C ILE A 411 17.59 -2.38 -17.85
N ASN A 412 16.83 -3.10 -18.69
CA ASN A 412 15.38 -2.99 -18.71
C ASN A 412 14.80 -3.59 -17.42
N ILE A 413 14.59 -2.74 -16.40
CA ILE A 413 14.08 -3.10 -15.07
C ILE A 413 12.55 -3.35 -15.09
N SER A 414 11.91 -3.49 -16.26
CA SER A 414 10.49 -3.84 -16.30
C SER A 414 10.30 -5.27 -15.76
N PRO A 415 9.31 -5.54 -14.87
CA PRO A 415 8.94 -6.90 -14.52
C PRO A 415 8.75 -7.67 -15.83
N LYS A 416 9.52 -8.76 -15.98
CA LYS A 416 9.42 -9.62 -17.14
C LYS A 416 8.00 -10.23 -17.09
N GLY A 417 7.34 -10.37 -18.24
CA GLY A 417 6.01 -10.98 -18.32
C GLY A 417 4.80 -10.02 -18.30
N TYR A 418 3.67 -10.54 -18.78
CA TYR A 418 2.32 -9.94 -18.77
C TYR A 418 2.13 -8.54 -19.39
N LYS A 419 3.08 -8.04 -20.21
CA LYS A 419 2.97 -6.74 -20.90
C LYS A 419 1.65 -6.58 -21.67
N ILE A 420 1.22 -7.64 -22.39
CA ILE A 420 -0.03 -7.65 -23.15
C ILE A 420 -1.24 -7.49 -22.23
N ALA A 421 -1.27 -8.22 -21.11
CA ALA A 421 -2.34 -8.12 -20.13
C ALA A 421 -2.42 -6.70 -19.52
N ARG A 422 -1.26 -6.13 -19.19
CA ARG A 422 -1.14 -4.75 -18.66
C ARG A 422 -1.65 -3.71 -19.65
N GLU A 423 -1.26 -3.78 -20.91
CA GLU A 423 -1.74 -2.84 -21.94
C GLU A 423 -3.24 -2.96 -22.21
N LYS A 424 -3.75 -4.20 -22.23
CA LYS A 424 -5.19 -4.46 -22.39
C LYS A 424 -5.99 -3.90 -21.22
N ALA A 425 -5.51 -4.09 -20.00
CA ALA A 425 -6.10 -3.50 -18.80
C ALA A 425 -6.05 -1.96 -18.86
N ARG A 426 -4.89 -1.38 -19.19
CA ARG A 426 -4.72 0.08 -19.34
C ARG A 426 -5.75 0.68 -20.29
N LYS A 427 -5.88 0.13 -21.51
CA LYS A 427 -6.86 0.61 -22.51
C LYS A 427 -8.30 0.53 -21.98
N LYS A 428 -8.64 -0.57 -21.29
CA LYS A 428 -9.97 -0.79 -20.71
C LYS A 428 -10.30 0.25 -19.64
N TRP A 429 -9.37 0.48 -18.70
CA TRP A 429 -9.55 1.45 -17.62
C TRP A 429 -9.58 2.88 -18.12
N LEU A 430 -8.76 3.20 -19.13
CA LEU A 430 -8.76 4.51 -19.77
C LEU A 430 -10.13 4.83 -20.39
N ILE A 431 -10.71 3.89 -21.13
CA ILE A 431 -12.05 4.05 -21.72
C ILE A 431 -13.13 4.22 -20.65
N ARG A 432 -13.05 3.49 -19.53
CA ARG A 432 -13.99 3.63 -18.41
C ARG A 432 -13.94 5.04 -17.81
N GLU A 433 -12.76 5.56 -17.54
CA GLU A 433 -12.61 6.87 -16.89
C GLU A 433 -12.98 8.02 -17.84
N ILE A 434 -12.63 7.93 -19.13
CA ILE A 434 -13.10 8.90 -20.13
C ILE A 434 -14.63 8.93 -20.18
N LYS A 435 -15.28 7.76 -20.16
CA LYS A 435 -16.75 7.68 -20.10
C LYS A 435 -17.31 8.29 -18.81
N ARG A 436 -16.71 8.03 -17.65
CA ARG A 436 -17.13 8.61 -16.37
C ARG A 436 -17.03 10.14 -16.37
N GLN A 437 -15.98 10.69 -16.95
CA GLN A 437 -15.79 12.15 -17.07
C GLN A 437 -16.84 12.78 -17.99
N ALA A 438 -17.10 12.17 -19.15
CA ALA A 438 -18.12 12.66 -20.08
C ALA A 438 -19.53 12.72 -19.45
N HIS A 439 -19.90 11.74 -18.61
CA HIS A 439 -21.20 11.76 -17.92
C HIS A 439 -21.28 12.86 -16.86
N LYS A 440 -20.18 13.13 -16.13
CA LYS A 440 -20.15 14.21 -15.14
C LYS A 440 -20.24 15.60 -15.75
N GLU A 441 -19.59 15.83 -16.89
CA GLU A 441 -19.70 17.11 -17.60
C GLU A 441 -21.15 17.38 -18.03
N ILE A 442 -21.86 16.36 -18.50
CA ILE A 442 -23.29 16.45 -18.88
C ILE A 442 -24.18 16.74 -17.65
N ASP A 443 -23.88 16.13 -16.49
CA ASP A 443 -24.61 16.40 -15.25
C ASP A 443 -24.40 17.84 -14.74
N THR A 444 -23.24 18.46 -14.99
CA THR A 444 -23.00 19.87 -14.64
C THR A 444 -23.69 20.88 -15.55
N TYR A 445 -23.99 20.53 -16.82
CA TYR A 445 -24.80 21.39 -17.69
C TYR A 445 -26.30 21.31 -17.39
N SER A 446 -26.73 20.37 -16.56
CA SER A 446 -28.15 20.09 -16.30
C SER A 446 -28.74 20.90 -15.11
N VAL A 447 -27.97 21.79 -14.47
CA VAL A 447 -28.42 22.62 -13.34
C VAL A 447 -28.28 24.13 -13.62
N ALA A 448 -27.79 24.53 -14.81
CA ALA A 448 -27.61 25.95 -15.17
C ALA A 448 -28.51 26.44 -16.32
N THR A 449 -29.60 25.72 -16.60
CA THR A 449 -30.71 26.22 -17.43
C THR A 449 -32.02 25.77 -16.82
N ILE A 450 -32.51 26.54 -15.84
CA ILE A 450 -33.90 26.91 -15.55
C ILE A 450 -33.77 27.96 -14.45
N ASP A 451 -33.63 29.21 -14.89
CA ASP A 451 -34.32 30.44 -14.42
C ASP A 451 -33.63 31.69 -14.97
#